data_AF-V9G7R9-F1
#
_entry.id   AF-V9G7R9-F1
#
_cell.length_a   1.000
_cell.length_b   1.000
_cell.length_c   1.000
_cell.angle_alpha   90.00
_cell.angle_beta   90.00
_cell.angle_gamma   90.00
#
_symmetry.space_group_name_H-M   'P 1'
#
loop_
_entity.id
_entity.type
_entity.pdbx_description
1 polymer ?
#
loop_
_entity_poly.entity_id
_entity_poly.type
_entity_poly.pdbx_seq_one_letter_code
_entity_poly.pdbx_strand_id
1 'polypeptide(L)'
;MAGVKSITTHVPRGGSIEDPEKLLPVVFGQERTDAILSEVRKAAVHIARQIEKSSGQVHGEMSMDLGIDSEGVLWFFEANSRPMKFDEPLIRKKSLERIFHYSDYLIKQQR
;
A
#
# COMPACT_ATOMS: atom_id res chain seq x y z
N MET A 1 -12.70 -18.39 -3.50
CA MET A 1 -13.51 -17.16 -3.52
C MET A 1 -13.63 -16.63 -2.10
N ALA A 2 -13.71 -15.30 -1.94
CA ALA A 2 -14.04 -14.68 -0.66
C ALA A 2 -15.30 -15.34 -0.09
N GLY A 3 -15.30 -15.68 1.20
CA GLY A 3 -16.47 -16.26 1.85
C GLY A 3 -17.65 -15.29 1.81
N VAL A 4 -18.87 -15.78 2.06
CA VAL A 4 -20.16 -15.04 1.93
C VAL A 4 -20.22 -13.70 2.69
N LYS A 5 -19.27 -13.41 3.59
CA LYS A 5 -19.17 -12.15 4.36
C LYS A 5 -17.86 -11.38 4.16
N SER A 6 -17.04 -11.74 3.18
CA SER A 6 -15.72 -11.14 3.01
C SER A 6 -15.66 -10.37 1.69
N ILE A 7 -15.26 -9.10 1.78
CA ILE A 7 -15.06 -8.23 0.61
C ILE A 7 -13.71 -8.47 -0.07
N THR A 8 -12.79 -9.21 0.56
CA THR A 8 -11.46 -9.53 0.01
C THR A 8 -11.23 -11.04 -0.09
N THR A 9 -10.62 -11.50 -1.17
CA THR A 9 -10.17 -12.90 -1.28
C THR A 9 -8.69 -12.98 -0.95
N HIS A 10 -8.33 -13.74 0.08
CA HIS A 10 -6.94 -14.03 0.39
C HIS A 10 -6.44 -15.19 -0.46
N VAL A 11 -5.12 -15.29 -0.69
CA VAL A 11 -4.51 -16.39 -1.48
C VAL A 11 -4.96 -17.78 -1.01
N PRO A 12 -4.96 -18.12 0.30
CA PRO A 12 -5.45 -19.42 0.76
C PRO A 12 -6.94 -19.67 0.52
N ARG A 13 -7.71 -18.61 0.23
CA ARG A 13 -9.15 -18.64 -0.04
C ARG A 13 -9.44 -18.49 -1.53
N GLY A 14 -8.48 -18.78 -2.40
CA GLY A 14 -8.64 -18.79 -3.86
C GLY A 14 -8.49 -17.41 -4.50
N GLY A 15 -7.74 -16.50 -3.87
CA GLY A 15 -7.23 -15.29 -4.50
C GLY A 15 -5.89 -15.60 -5.17
N SER A 16 -5.46 -14.75 -6.09
CA SER A 16 -4.12 -14.78 -6.66
C SER A 16 -3.42 -13.45 -6.41
N ILE A 17 -2.09 -13.50 -6.40
CA ILE A 17 -1.24 -12.30 -6.42
C ILE A 17 -0.80 -12.12 -7.87
N GLU A 18 -1.14 -10.98 -8.44
CA GLU A 18 -0.77 -10.62 -9.81
C GLU A 18 0.02 -9.32 -9.81
N ASP A 19 0.88 -9.17 -10.81
CA ASP A 19 1.59 -7.92 -11.05
C ASP A 19 0.61 -6.87 -11.59
N PRO A 20 0.38 -5.75 -10.88
CA PRO A 20 -0.57 -4.73 -11.32
C PRO A 20 -0.17 -4.11 -12.66
N GLU A 21 1.12 -4.06 -13.00
CA GLU A 21 1.58 -3.54 -14.30
C GLU A 21 1.23 -4.48 -15.47
N LYS A 22 0.89 -5.74 -15.19
CA LYS A 22 0.43 -6.71 -16.20
C LYS A 22 -1.08 -6.85 -16.21
N LEU A 23 -1.71 -6.82 -15.03
CA LEU A 23 -3.15 -7.06 -14.89
C LEU A 23 -3.97 -5.83 -15.28
N LEU A 24 -3.60 -4.64 -14.78
CA LEU A 24 -4.41 -3.43 -14.96
C LEU A 24 -4.55 -3.01 -16.44
N PRO A 25 -3.53 -3.13 -17.33
CA PRO A 25 -3.70 -2.79 -18.73
C PRO A 25 -4.74 -3.64 -19.45
N VAL A 26 -4.94 -4.90 -19.03
CA VAL A 26 -5.96 -5.80 -19.59
C VAL A 26 -7.38 -5.34 -19.22
N VAL A 27 -7.53 -4.74 -18.03
CA VAL A 27 -8.84 -4.32 -17.50
C VAL A 27 -9.19 -2.88 -17.90
N PHE A 28 -8.23 -1.96 -17.82
CA PHE A 28 -8.45 -0.52 -17.94
C PHE A 28 -7.79 0.13 -19.16
N GLY A 29 -6.93 -0.60 -19.89
CA GLY A 29 -6.05 -0.04 -20.91
C GLY A 29 -4.79 0.62 -20.31
N GLN A 30 -3.75 0.78 -21.14
CA GLN A 30 -2.43 1.23 -20.68
C GLN A 30 -2.46 2.65 -20.11
N GLU A 31 -3.05 3.61 -20.83
CA GLU A 31 -3.09 5.02 -20.41
C GLU A 31 -3.77 5.18 -19.05
N ARG A 32 -4.91 4.53 -18.86
CA ARG A 32 -5.65 4.58 -17.59
C ARG A 32 -4.94 3.83 -16.47
N THR A 33 -4.22 2.75 -16.80
CA THR A 33 -3.38 2.04 -15.81
C THR A 33 -2.32 2.95 -15.23
N ASP A 34 -1.63 3.71 -16.08
CA ASP A 34 -0.56 4.62 -15.62
C ASP A 34 -1.14 5.72 -14.72
N ALA A 35 -2.32 6.25 -15.08
CA ALA A 35 -3.06 7.19 -14.23
C ALA A 35 -3.45 6.57 -12.88
N ILE A 36 -4.05 5.38 -12.88
CA ILE A 36 -4.45 4.65 -11.67
C ILE A 36 -3.24 4.42 -10.75
N LEU A 37 -2.13 3.91 -11.28
CA LEU A 37 -0.92 3.63 -10.50
C LEU A 37 -0.29 4.91 -9.93
N SER A 38 -0.39 6.03 -10.65
CA SER A 38 0.03 7.34 -10.16
C SER A 38 -0.86 7.82 -9.01
N GLU A 39 -2.18 7.71 -9.16
CA GLU A 39 -3.15 8.12 -8.14
C GLU A 39 -3.05 7.25 -6.88
N VAL A 40 -2.89 5.93 -7.01
CA VAL A 40 -2.66 5.00 -5.88
C VAL A 40 -1.44 5.44 -5.07
N ARG A 41 -0.32 5.76 -5.73
CA ARG A 41 0.91 6.22 -5.06
C ARG A 41 0.70 7.55 -4.34
N LYS A 42 0.06 8.52 -4.99
CA LYS A 42 -0.23 9.84 -4.38
C LYS A 42 -1.16 9.70 -3.19
N ALA A 43 -2.24 8.94 -3.35
CA ALA A 43 -3.23 8.69 -2.31
C ALA A 43 -2.61 8.01 -1.09
N ALA A 44 -1.79 6.97 -1.28
CA ALA A 44 -1.11 6.30 -0.18
C ALA A 44 -0.25 7.26 0.66
N VAL A 45 0.53 8.13 0.01
CA VAL A 45 1.34 9.13 0.72
C VAL A 45 0.46 10.19 1.38
N HIS A 46 -0.62 10.63 0.73
CA HIS A 46 -1.54 11.62 1.28
C HIS A 46 -2.25 11.09 2.54
N ILE A 47 -2.78 9.87 2.47
CA ILE A 47 -3.44 9.18 3.57
C ILE A 47 -2.46 9.00 4.73
N ALA A 48 -1.21 8.59 4.48
CA ALA A 48 -0.21 8.35 5.52
C ALA A 48 0.06 9.63 6.31
N ARG A 49 0.28 10.75 5.61
CA ARG A 49 0.48 12.07 6.21
C ARG A 49 -0.72 12.51 7.03
N GLN A 50 -1.93 12.28 6.51
CA GLN A 50 -3.15 12.67 7.20
C GLN A 50 -3.38 11.83 8.46
N ILE A 51 -3.09 10.53 8.43
CA ILE A 51 -3.15 9.66 9.60
C ILE A 51 -2.15 10.12 10.67
N GLU A 52 -0.88 10.30 10.30
CA GLU A 52 0.16 10.79 11.22
C GLU A 52 -0.21 12.13 11.87
N LYS A 53 -0.67 13.09 11.05
CA LYS A 53 -1.14 14.40 11.52
C LYS A 53 -2.31 14.27 12.49
N SER A 54 -3.27 13.40 12.20
CA SER A 54 -4.49 13.25 13.00
C SER A 54 -4.24 12.44 14.28
N SER A 55 -3.33 11.48 14.25
CA SER A 55 -2.97 10.68 15.43
C SER A 55 -2.00 11.40 16.37
N GLY A 56 -1.30 12.43 15.91
CA GLY A 56 -0.27 13.13 16.68
C GLY A 56 0.94 12.24 17.02
N GLN A 57 1.13 11.18 16.25
CA GLN A 57 2.18 10.18 16.44
C GLN A 57 2.98 10.07 15.17
N VAL A 58 4.30 10.08 15.30
CA VAL A 58 5.22 9.87 14.18
C VAL A 58 5.26 8.37 13.85
N HIS A 59 4.82 8.02 12.64
CA HIS A 59 4.81 6.64 12.16
C HIS A 59 5.96 6.46 11.15
N GLY A 60 6.93 5.61 11.47
CA GLY A 60 8.07 5.37 10.58
C GLY A 60 7.76 4.52 9.34
N GLU A 61 6.79 3.61 9.45
CA GLU A 61 6.33 2.76 8.35
C GLU A 61 4.82 2.54 8.45
N MET A 62 4.15 2.41 7.30
CA MET A 62 2.73 2.12 7.22
C MET A 62 2.44 1.26 5.99
N SER A 63 1.63 0.22 6.15
CA SER A 63 0.99 -0.49 5.03
C SER A 63 -0.47 -0.05 4.88
N MET A 64 -0.99 -0.16 3.67
CA MET A 64 -2.36 0.23 3.36
C MET A 64 -3.00 -0.76 2.40
N ASP A 65 -4.26 -1.05 2.68
CA ASP A 65 -5.12 -1.84 1.80
C ASP A 65 -5.98 -0.88 1.00
N LEU A 66 -5.75 -0.88 -0.31
CA LEU A 66 -6.43 -0.05 -1.30
C LEU A 66 -7.13 -0.94 -2.32
N GLY A 67 -8.31 -0.53 -2.76
CA GLY A 67 -9.09 -1.20 -3.80
C GLY A 67 -9.32 -0.29 -4.98
N ILE A 68 -9.48 -0.87 -6.17
CA ILE A 68 -9.92 -0.15 -7.36
C ILE A 68 -11.17 -0.87 -7.87
N ASP A 69 -12.25 -0.13 -8.10
CA ASP A 69 -13.48 -0.70 -8.66
C ASP A 69 -13.46 -0.73 -10.20
N SER A 70 -14.54 -1.23 -10.81
CA SER A 70 -14.68 -1.34 -12.27
C SER A 70 -14.63 0.00 -13.00
N GLU A 71 -14.94 1.10 -12.31
CA GLU A 71 -14.87 2.46 -12.85
C GLU A 71 -13.47 3.07 -12.63
N GLY A 72 -12.52 2.32 -12.09
CA GLY A 72 -11.18 2.80 -11.80
C GLY A 72 -11.12 3.77 -10.62
N VAL A 73 -12.15 3.81 -9.77
CA VAL A 73 -12.18 4.65 -8.57
C VAL A 73 -11.41 3.96 -7.45
N LEU A 74 -10.58 4.73 -6.76
CA LEU A 74 -9.76 4.26 -5.65
C LEU A 74 -10.55 4.27 -4.34
N TRP A 75 -10.50 3.15 -3.63
CA TRP A 75 -11.10 2.93 -2.32
C TRP A 75 -10.02 2.67 -1.27
N PHE A 76 -10.18 3.26 -0.09
CA PHE A 76 -9.32 3.01 1.07
C PHE A 76 -10.06 2.13 2.07
N PHE A 77 -9.45 1.02 2.48
CA PHE A 77 -10.06 0.08 3.43
C PHE A 77 -9.45 0.22 4.83
N GLU A 78 -8.13 0.06 4.92
CA GLU A 78 -7.41 0.10 6.19
C GLU A 78 -5.95 0.53 6.03
N ALA A 79 -5.36 0.99 7.14
CA ALA A 79 -3.94 1.29 7.25
C ALA A 79 -3.39 0.75 8.57
N ASN A 80 -2.19 0.18 8.51
CA ASN A 80 -1.50 -0.39 9.66
C ASN A 80 -0.15 0.31 9.87
N SER A 81 0.02 1.02 10.99
CA SER A 81 1.28 1.71 11.34
C SER A 81 2.39 0.80 11.88
N ARG A 82 2.10 -0.52 11.96
CA ARG A 82 3.06 -1.58 12.25
C ARG A 82 2.78 -2.75 11.32
N PRO A 83 3.22 -2.67 10.06
CA PRO A 83 2.99 -3.75 9.12
C PRO A 83 3.60 -5.06 9.62
N MET A 84 2.93 -6.17 9.31
CA MET A 84 3.48 -7.50 9.54
C MET A 84 4.70 -7.75 8.65
N LYS A 85 5.38 -8.87 8.87
CA LYS A 85 6.46 -9.31 7.98
C LYS A 85 5.91 -9.48 6.56
N PHE A 86 6.45 -8.72 5.62
CA PHE A 86 6.20 -8.92 4.19
C PHE A 86 6.77 -10.28 3.74
N ASP A 87 5.94 -11.08 3.09
CA ASP A 87 6.34 -12.37 2.51
C ASP A 87 7.03 -12.16 1.15
N GLU A 88 6.90 -10.97 0.55
CA GLU A 88 7.56 -10.56 -0.68
C GLU A 88 9.03 -10.15 -0.39
N PRO A 89 10.04 -10.91 -0.87
CA PRO A 89 11.43 -10.68 -0.47
C PRO A 89 11.96 -9.27 -0.77
N LEU A 90 11.55 -8.70 -1.90
CA LEU A 90 11.97 -7.35 -2.31
C LEU A 90 11.35 -6.26 -1.41
N ILE A 91 10.07 -6.42 -1.04
CA ILE A 91 9.39 -5.48 -0.15
C ILE A 91 9.98 -5.61 1.25
N ARG A 92 10.20 -6.85 1.72
CA ARG A 92 10.83 -7.13 3.01
C ARG A 92 12.21 -6.50 3.13
N LYS A 93 13.05 -6.65 2.11
CA LYS A 93 14.38 -6.02 2.06
C LYS A 93 14.27 -4.50 2.17
N LYS A 94 13.41 -3.87 1.37
CA LYS A 94 13.19 -2.41 1.40
C LYS A 94 12.68 -1.91 2.75
N SER A 95 11.74 -2.63 3.37
CA SER A 95 11.22 -2.32 4.71
C SER A 95 12.34 -2.30 5.75
N LEU A 96 13.20 -3.33 5.77
CA LEU A 96 14.35 -3.40 6.67
C LEU A 96 15.36 -2.27 6.42
N GLU A 97 15.70 -1.99 5.16
CA GLU A 97 16.62 -0.89 4.80
C GLU A 97 16.08 0.48 5.23
N ARG A 98 14.77 0.72 5.04
CA ARG A 98 14.12 1.99 5.39
C ARG A 98 14.12 2.26 6.88
N ILE A 99 14.05 1.25 7.73
CA ILE A 99 14.19 1.43 9.19
C ILE A 99 15.53 2.08 9.53
N PHE A 100 16.63 1.60 8.93
CA PHE A 100 17.94 2.20 9.14
C PHE A 100 18.03 3.63 8.57
N HIS A 101 17.54 3.85 7.34
CA HIS A 101 17.53 5.19 6.73
C HIS A 101 16.71 6.19 7.54
N TYR A 102 15.55 5.78 8.05
CA TYR A 102 14.71 6.63 8.87
C TYR A 102 15.33 6.93 10.24
N SER A 103 16.01 5.93 10.83
CA SER A 103 16.78 6.15 12.06
C SER A 103 17.89 7.19 11.87
N ASP A 104 18.65 7.10 10.77
CA ASP A 104 19.69 8.08 10.42
C ASP A 104 19.09 9.49 10.18
N TYR A 105 17.95 9.58 9.50
CA TYR A 105 17.20 10.82 9.32
C TYR A 105 16.82 11.46 10.67
N LEU A 106 16.27 10.69 11.60
CA LEU A 106 15.89 11.21 12.93
C LEU A 106 17.09 11.69 13.73
N ILE A 107 18.23 10.98 13.67
CA ILE A 107 19.48 11.41 14.31
C ILE A 107 19.94 12.77 13.77
N LYS A 108 19.84 12.98 12.46
CA LYS A 108 20.23 14.24 11.81
C LYS A 108 19.31 15.41 12.16
N GLN A 109 18.02 15.16 12.45
CA GLN A 109 17.07 16.20 12.82
C GLN A 109 17.18 16.66 14.29
N GLN A 110 17.82 15.87 15.15
CA GLN A 110 18.05 16.23 16.55
C GLN A 110 19.30 17.10 16.78
N ARG A 111 20.03 17.43 15.71
CA ARG A 111 21.15 18.37 15.72
C ARG A 111 20.70 19.72 15.16
#